data_AF-A0A9D4BS11-F1
#
_entry.id   AF-A0A9D4BS11-F1
#
_cell.length_a   1.000
_cell.length_b   1.000
_cell.length_c   1.000
_cell.angle_alpha   90.00
_cell.angle_beta   90.00
_cell.angle_gamma   90.00
#
_symmetry.space_group_name_H-M   'P 1'
#
loop_
_entity.id
_entity.type
_entity.pdbx_description
1 polymer ?
#
loop_
_entity_poly.entity_id
_entity_poly.type
_entity_poly.pdbx_seq_one_letter_code
_entity_poly.pdbx_strand_id
1 'polypeptide(L)' 'MNAAFLEARKFDDFDCFVFHDVDMMPEDDRNMYTCTDAARHMSPAVDKFLYVYTSSLI' A
#
# COMPACT_ATOMS: atom_id res chain seq x y z
N MET A 1 0.43 -12.19 3.54
CA MET A 1 -0.57 -11.41 2.78
C MET A 1 -1.67 -12.27 2.16
N ASN A 2 -1.35 -13.31 1.36
CA ASN A 2 -2.38 -14.22 0.79
C ASN A 2 -3.30 -14.88 1.84
N ALA A 3 -2.76 -15.33 2.97
CA ALA A 3 -3.56 -15.88 4.06
C ALA A 3 -4.57 -14.85 4.60
N ALA A 4 -4.12 -13.63 4.88
CA ALA A 4 -4.98 -12.54 5.35
C ALA A 4 -6.07 -12.17 4.32
N PHE A 5 -5.75 -12.18 3.03
CA PHE A 5 -6.74 -11.99 1.96
C PHE A 5 -7.84 -13.06 2.02
N LEU A 6 -7.47 -14.34 2.16
CA LEU A 6 -8.44 -15.44 2.28
C LEU A 6 -9.28 -15.34 3.55
N GLU A 7 -8.70 -14.93 4.68
CA GLU A 7 -9.43 -14.77 5.94
C GLU A 7 -10.34 -13.54 5.92
N ALA A 8 -9.89 -12.41 5.39
CA ALA A 8 -10.69 -11.18 5.27
C ALA A 8 -11.97 -11.41 4.46
N ARG A 9 -11.88 -12.19 3.37
CA ARG A 9 -13.04 -12.58 2.54
C ARG A 9 -14.08 -13.45 3.26
N LYS A 10 -13.78 -13.96 4.46
CA LYS A 10 -14.77 -14.65 5.30
C LYS A 10 -15.56 -13.68 6.18
N PHE A 11 -15.05 -12.46 6.40
CA PHE A 11 -15.71 -11.45 7.21
C PHE A 11 -16.68 -10.59 6.39
N ASP A 12 -16.27 -10.18 5.20
CA ASP A 12 -17.10 -9.37 4.29
C ASP A 12 -16.64 -9.51 2.83
N ASP A 13 -17.46 -9.04 1.90
CA ASP A 13 -17.14 -8.94 0.48
C ASP A 13 -16.44 -7.61 0.19
N PHE A 14 -15.17 -7.51 0.59
CA PHE A 14 -14.38 -6.30 0.40
C PHE A 14 -14.01 -6.08 -1.07
N ASP A 15 -14.30 -4.89 -1.58
CA ASP A 15 -13.96 -4.47 -2.95
C ASP A 15 -12.49 -4.04 -3.13
N CYS A 16 -11.76 -3.88 -2.02
CA CYS A 16 -10.39 -3.37 -2.03
C CYS A 16 -9.54 -4.00 -0.93
N PHE A 17 -8.28 -4.31 -1.27
CA PHE A 17 -7.29 -4.83 -0.33
C PHE A 17 -6.02 -3.98 -0.38
N VAL A 18 -5.64 -3.44 0.77
CA VAL A 18 -4.37 -2.70 0.93
C VAL A 18 -3.38 -3.58 1.69
N PHE A 19 -2.23 -3.80 1.07
CA PHE A 19 -1.13 -4.50 1.68
C PHE A 19 -0.14 -3.48 2.24
N HIS A 20 -0.10 -3.37 3.56
CA HIS A 20 0.67 -2.36 4.27
C HIS A 20 1.57 -2.99 5.31
N ASP A 21 2.84 -2.59 5.34
CA ASP A 21 3.77 -3.05 6.38
C ASP A 21 3.49 -2.30 7.69
N VAL A 22 3.60 -3.02 8.80
CA VAL A 22 3.26 -2.49 10.15
C VAL A 22 4.21 -1.39 10.62
N ASP A 23 5.39 -1.29 10.03
CA ASP A 23 6.42 -0.30 10.35
C ASP A 23 6.41 0.91 9.40
N MET A 24 5.45 0.99 8.50
CA MET A 24 5.25 2.14 7.62
C MET A 24 4.09 3.01 8.10
N MET A 25 4.28 4.33 8.04
CA MET A 25 3.23 5.32 8.31
C MET A 25 3.18 6.33 7.15
N PRO A 26 2.00 6.65 6.60
CA PRO A 26 1.88 7.72 5.63
C PRO A 26 2.15 9.08 6.30
N GLU A 27 3.08 9.86 5.75
CA GLU A 27 3.38 11.22 6.23
C GLU A 27 2.38 12.28 5.72
N ASP A 28 1.60 11.93 4.69
CA ASP A 28 0.69 12.84 3.98
C ASP A 28 -0.69 12.18 3.84
N ASP A 29 -1.73 12.87 4.32
CA ASP A 29 -3.11 12.40 4.30
C ASP A 29 -3.73 12.37 2.90
N ARG A 30 -3.08 13.00 1.91
CA ARG A 30 -3.45 12.90 0.49
C ARG A 30 -3.11 11.53 -0.10
N ASN A 31 -2.30 10.71 0.57
CA ASN A 31 -2.09 9.31 0.20
C ASN A 31 -3.26 8.45 0.70
N MET A 32 -4.41 8.55 0.04
CA MET A 32 -5.61 7.80 0.42
C MET A 32 -5.43 6.29 0.22
N TYR A 33 -5.72 5.51 1.27
CA TYR A 33 -5.64 4.04 1.28
C TYR A 33 -6.88 3.42 0.64
N THR A 34 -7.08 3.73 -0.64
CA THR A 34 -8.18 3.24 -1.48
C THR A 34 -7.63 2.63 -2.76
N CYS A 35 -8.33 1.65 -3.30
CA CYS A 35 -7.97 1.05 -4.58
C CYS A 35 -8.35 1.97 -5.74
N THR A 36 -7.64 1.81 -6.86
CA THR A 36 -7.90 2.45 -8.15
C THR A 36 -8.08 1.38 -9.22
N ASP A 37 -8.35 1.76 -10.47
CA ASP A 37 -8.56 0.81 -11.59
C ASP A 37 -7.35 -0.09 -11.89
N ALA A 38 -6.16 0.30 -11.43
CA ALA A 38 -4.93 -0.47 -11.52
C ALA A 38 -4.28 -0.63 -10.15
N ALA A 39 -3.38 -1.62 -10.04
CA ALA A 39 -2.56 -1.81 -8.84
C ALA A 39 -1.74 -0.55 -8.55
N ARG A 40 -1.85 -0.05 -7.32
CA ARG A 40 -1.19 1.19 -6.88
C ARG A 40 -0.08 0.88 -5.89
N HIS A 41 1.11 1.40 -6.15
CA HIS A 41 2.20 1.42 -5.17
C HIS A 41 1.98 2.60 -4.21
N MET A 42 1.66 2.31 -2.94
CA MET A 42 1.26 3.32 -1.95
C MET A 42 2.43 3.95 -1.16
N SER A 43 3.64 3.38 -1.23
CA SER A 43 4.83 3.89 -0.53
C SER A 43 6.00 4.19 -1.49
N PRO A 44 5.83 5.06 -2.50
CA PRO A 44 6.85 5.32 -3.53
C PRO A 44 8.07 6.10 -3.00
N ALA A 45 7.93 6.77 -1.86
CA ALA A 45 8.97 7.59 -1.27
C ALA A 45 9.00 7.32 0.25
N VAL A 46 10.05 6.64 0.69
CA VAL A 46 10.25 6.24 2.10
C VAL A 46 11.47 6.97 2.64
N ASP A 47 11.37 7.48 3.88
CA ASP A 47 12.41 8.24 4.58
C ASP A 47 13.76 7.49 4.65
N LYS A 48 13.72 6.17 4.89
CA LYS A 48 14.88 5.28 4.92
C LYS A 48 15.66 5.25 3.61
N PHE A 49 15.01 5.60 2.49
CA PHE A 49 15.61 5.73 1.16
C PHE A 49 15.75 7.19 0.73
N LEU A 50 15.69 8.14 1.67
CA LEU A 50 15.78 9.58 1.42
C LEU A 50 14.72 10.08 0.43
N TYR A 51 13.54 9.44 0.43
CA TYR A 51 12.46 9.70 -0.52
C TYR A 51 12.84 9.50 -2.00
N VAL A 52 13.93 8.76 -2.28
CA VAL A 52 14.38 8.45 -3.65
C VAL A 52 13.79 7.12 -4.09
N TYR A 53 12.95 7.16 -5.12
CA TYR A 53 12.41 5.96 -5.75
C TYR A 53 13.46 5.33 -6.66
N THR A 54 13.73 4.03 -6.50
CA THR A 54 14.77 3.31 -7.26
C THR A 54 14.54 3.31 -8.77
N SER A 55 13.29 3.42 -9.24
CA SER A 55 12.99 3.56 -10.67
C SER A 55 13.23 4.97 -11.23
N SER A 56 13.49 5.98 -10.38
CA SER A 56 13.77 7.36 -10.81
C SER A 56 15.27 7.62 -11.05
N LEU A 57 16.12 6.60 -10.84
CA LEU A 57 17.57 6.64 -11.04
C LEU A 57 18.01 5.98 -12.36
N ILE A 58 17.07 5.66 -13.25
CA ILE A 58 17.29 5.04 -14.56
C ILE A 58 16.68 5.91 -15.65
#